data_AF-A0A0N8KBX2-F1
#
_entry.id   AF-A0A0N8KBX2-F1
#
_cell.length_a   1.000
_cell.length_b   1.000
_cell.length_c   1.000
_cell.angle_alpha   90.00
_cell.angle_beta   90.00
_cell.angle_gamma   90.00
#
_symmetry.space_group_name_H-M   'P 1'
#
loop_
_entity.id
_entity.type
_entity.pdbx_description
1 polymer ?
#
loop_
_entity_poly.entity_id
_entity_poly.type
_entity_poly.pdbx_seq_one_letter_code
_entity_poly.pdbx_strand_id
1 'polypeptide(L)'
;MAHLHHHPSHRAEEVSASRRIGWAFFLNLGFTVIEFVGGVLTQSTAIMAEAIHDLGDSLSIGSAWRSGQWLGCVEASWWEHAE
;
A
#
# COMPACT_ATOMS: atom_id res chain seq x y z
N MET A 1 -13.61 -48.05 5.62
CA MET A 1 -14.58 -46.94 5.55
C MET A 1 -13.82 -45.67 5.90
N ALA A 2 -13.41 -44.92 4.88
CA ALA A 2 -12.61 -43.71 5.04
C ALA A 2 -13.56 -42.50 5.11
N HIS A 3 -13.49 -41.73 6.19
CA HIS A 3 -14.28 -40.51 6.34
C HIS A 3 -13.62 -39.39 5.53
N LEU A 4 -14.33 -38.94 4.49
CA LEU A 4 -14.01 -37.78 3.67
C LEU A 4 -14.29 -36.51 4.50
N HIS A 5 -13.24 -35.81 4.93
CA HIS A 5 -13.36 -34.46 5.47
C HIS A 5 -13.46 -33.46 4.31
N HIS A 6 -14.67 -33.07 3.96
CA HIS A 6 -14.94 -31.99 3.01
C HIS A 6 -14.66 -30.66 3.70
N HIS A 7 -13.44 -30.14 3.55
CA HIS A 7 -13.14 -28.76 3.94
C HIS A 7 -13.85 -27.82 2.94
N PRO A 8 -14.75 -26.93 3.39
CA PRO A 8 -15.29 -25.89 2.54
C PRO A 8 -14.13 -24.99 2.11
N SER A 9 -13.98 -24.86 0.81
CA SER A 9 -12.97 -24.02 0.18
C SER A 9 -13.27 -22.55 0.48
N HIS A 10 -12.38 -21.90 1.23
CA HIS A 10 -12.33 -20.46 1.48
C HIS A 10 -12.05 -19.63 0.20
N ARG A 11 -12.76 -19.87 -0.90
CA ARG A 11 -12.56 -19.17 -2.17
C ARG A 11 -13.56 -18.05 -2.46
N ALA A 12 -14.43 -17.73 -1.51
CA ALA A 12 -15.41 -16.65 -1.66
C ALA A 12 -14.96 -15.29 -1.08
N GLU A 13 -13.75 -15.18 -0.49
CA GLU A 13 -13.25 -13.94 0.11
C GLU A 13 -12.19 -13.17 -0.69
N GLU A 14 -11.67 -13.71 -1.80
CA GLU A 14 -10.60 -13.02 -2.56
C GLU A 14 -11.06 -11.71 -3.21
N VAL A 15 -12.29 -11.67 -3.75
CA VAL A 15 -12.88 -10.45 -4.33
C VAL A 15 -13.19 -9.40 -3.23
N SER A 16 -13.36 -9.83 -1.98
CA SER A 16 -13.58 -8.95 -0.83
C SER A 16 -12.27 -8.38 -0.26
N ALA A 17 -11.22 -9.20 -0.22
CA ALA A 17 -9.93 -8.83 0.36
C ALA A 17 -9.27 -7.66 -0.38
N SER A 18 -9.20 -7.69 -1.71
CA SER A 18 -8.62 -6.57 -2.49
C SER A 18 -9.37 -5.26 -2.30
N ARG A 19 -10.71 -5.32 -2.21
CA ARG A 19 -11.54 -4.14 -1.94
C ARG A 19 -11.34 -3.61 -0.51
N ARG A 20 -11.17 -4.50 0.47
CA ARG A 20 -10.87 -4.14 1.87
C ARG A 20 -9.48 -3.51 2.02
N ILE A 21 -8.49 -4.01 1.29
CA ILE A 21 -7.13 -3.45 1.26
C ILE A 21 -7.15 -2.05 0.63
N GLY A 22 -7.90 -1.85 -0.46
CA GLY A 22 -8.08 -0.53 -1.07
C GLY A 22 -8.76 0.48 -0.13
N TRP A 23 -9.81 0.06 0.59
CA TRP A 23 -10.44 0.88 1.62
C TRP A 23 -9.50 1.17 2.80
N ALA A 24 -8.73 0.18 3.25
CA ALA A 24 -7.75 0.36 4.32
C ALA A 24 -6.68 1.40 3.94
N PHE A 25 -6.18 1.38 2.69
CA PHE A 25 -5.24 2.39 2.19
C PHE A 25 -5.84 3.80 2.20
N PHE A 26 -7.05 3.97 1.67
CA PHE A 26 -7.71 5.28 1.63
C PHE A 26 -8.05 5.81 3.01
N LEU A 27 -8.46 4.94 3.92
CA LEU A 27 -8.69 5.29 5.32
C LEU A 27 -7.39 5.69 6.00
N ASN A 28 -6.32 4.92 5.83
CA ASN A 28 -5.01 5.25 6.39
C ASN A 28 -4.57 6.63 5.94
N LEU A 29 -4.58 6.89 4.62
CA LEU A 29 -4.20 8.19 4.06
C LEU A 29 -5.09 9.34 4.57
N GLY A 30 -6.39 9.11 4.73
CA GLY A 30 -7.32 10.10 5.29
C GLY A 30 -7.05 10.40 6.76
N PHE A 31 -6.78 9.36 7.57
CA PHE A 31 -6.42 9.50 8.98
C PHE A 31 -5.10 10.23 9.15
N THR A 32 -4.09 9.91 8.34
CA THR A 32 -2.80 10.58 8.34
C THR A 32 -2.93 12.10 8.10
N VAL A 33 -3.82 12.54 7.19
CA VAL A 33 -4.07 13.98 6.96
C VAL A 33 -4.72 14.63 8.18
N ILE A 34 -5.70 13.95 8.78
CA ILE A 34 -6.40 14.44 9.98
C ILE A 34 -5.43 14.53 11.16
N GLU A 35 -4.56 13.55 11.36
CA GLU A 35 -3.56 13.51 12.43
C GLU A 35 -2.45 14.52 12.22
N PHE A 36 -2.04 14.76 10.97
CA PHE A 36 -1.09 15.83 10.66
C PHE A 36 -1.65 17.21 11.02
N VAL A 37 -2.89 17.49 10.59
CA VAL A 37 -3.59 18.74 10.93
C VAL A 37 -3.83 18.83 12.44
N GLY A 38 -4.26 17.74 13.07
CA GLY A 38 -4.47 17.65 14.51
C GLY A 38 -3.18 17.86 15.31
N GLY A 39 -2.07 17.29 14.87
CA GLY A 39 -0.75 17.46 15.49
C GLY A 39 -0.24 18.89 15.40
N VAL A 40 -0.44 19.54 14.26
CA VAL A 40 -0.11 20.98 14.08
C VAL A 40 -0.98 21.86 14.97
N LEU A 41 -2.30 21.65 14.99
CA LEU A 41 -3.24 22.46 15.77
C LEU A 41 -3.08 22.27 17.29
N THR A 42 -2.75 21.06 17.73
CA THR A 42 -2.53 20.73 19.15
C THR A 42 -1.08 20.95 19.59
N GLN A 43 -0.18 21.35 18.66
CA GLN A 43 1.26 21.49 18.91
C GLN A 43 1.90 20.23 19.53
N SER A 44 1.38 19.04 19.19
CA SER A 44 1.80 17.77 19.78
C SER A 44 2.72 16.99 18.85
N THR A 45 3.97 16.78 19.29
CA THR A 45 4.97 15.98 18.57
C THR A 45 4.65 14.50 18.59
N ALA A 46 3.90 14.01 19.58
CA ALA A 46 3.48 12.62 19.66
C ALA A 46 2.49 12.25 18.53
N ILE A 47 1.50 13.10 18.30
CA ILE A 47 0.50 12.91 17.22
C ILE A 47 1.16 13.10 15.84
N MET A 48 2.11 14.03 15.75
CA MET A 48 2.86 14.26 14.52
C MET A 48 3.77 13.09 14.15
N ALA A 49 4.30 12.34 15.13
CA ALA A 49 5.12 11.16 14.89
C ALA A 49 4.31 10.00 14.27
N GLU A 50 3.07 9.79 14.73
CA GLU A 50 2.13 8.82 14.14
C GLU A 50 1.85 9.18 12.67
N ALA A 51 1.51 10.45 12.40
CA ALA A 51 1.21 10.90 11.03
C ALA A 51 2.42 10.75 10.08
N ILE A 52 3.64 11.02 10.55
CA ILE A 52 4.86 10.86 9.73
C ILE A 52 5.13 9.38 9.42
N HIS A 53 4.85 8.47 10.36
CA HIS A 53 5.00 7.03 10.17
C HIS A 53 4.13 6.54 9.01
N ASP A 54 2.84 6.90 9.01
CA ASP A 54 1.88 6.48 7.98
C ASP A 54 2.14 7.14 6.61
N LEU A 55 2.65 8.38 6.60
CA LEU A 55 3.14 9.02 5.38
C LEU A 55 4.37 8.30 4.81
N GLY A 56 5.27 7.85 5.67
CA GLY A 56 6.48 7.12 5.30
C GLY A 56 6.16 5.83 4.55
N ASP A 57 5.19 5.06 5.03
CA ASP A 57 4.74 3.83 4.37
C ASP A 57 4.12 4.10 2.99
N SER A 58 3.31 5.15 2.89
CA SER A 58 2.70 5.59 1.63
C SER A 58 3.75 6.05 0.61
N LEU A 59 4.76 6.80 1.06
CA LEU A 59 5.88 7.26 0.24
C LEU A 59 6.83 6.12 -0.16
N SER A 60 7.04 5.12 0.70
CA SER A 60 7.85 3.94 0.41
C SER A 60 7.27 3.14 -0.75
N ILE A 61 5.95 2.90 -0.75
CA ILE A 61 5.25 2.23 -1.86
C ILE A 61 5.27 3.11 -3.13
N GLY A 62 5.01 4.41 -3.00
CA GLY A 62 4.99 5.34 -4.13
C GLY A 62 6.36 5.54 -4.79
N SER A 63 7.45 5.53 -4.02
CA SER A 63 8.82 5.66 -4.51
C SER A 63 9.35 4.36 -5.12
N ALA A 64 9.03 3.20 -4.54
CA ALA A 64 9.35 1.89 -5.13
C ALA A 64 8.77 1.71 -6.53
N TRP A 65 7.54 2.22 -6.77
CA TRP A 65 6.90 2.18 -8.07
C TRP A 65 7.61 3.08 -9.11
N ARG A 66 8.04 4.28 -8.71
CA ARG A 66 8.76 5.21 -9.60
C ARG A 66 10.16 4.70 -9.98
N SER A 67 10.87 4.08 -9.06
CA SER A 67 12.20 3.50 -9.31
C SER A 67 12.13 2.27 -10.22
N GLY A 68 11.10 1.42 -10.06
CA GLY A 68 10.88 0.27 -10.94
C GLY A 68 10.55 0.65 -12.39
N GLN A 69 9.77 1.71 -12.60
CA GLN A 69 9.46 2.21 -13.94
C GLN A 69 10.69 2.78 -14.66
N TRP A 70 11.62 3.39 -13.93
CA TRP A 70 12.85 3.97 -14.49
C TRP A 70 13.83 2.90 -14.99
N LEU A 71 14.03 1.81 -14.24
CA LEU A 71 14.88 0.69 -14.64
C LEU A 71 14.32 -0.05 -15.87
N GLY A 72 13.00 -0.23 -15.94
CA GLY A 72 12.35 -0.86 -17.09
C GLY A 72 12.44 -0.03 -18.38
N CYS A 73 12.29 1.30 -18.30
CA CYS A 73 12.44 2.18 -19.47
C CYS A 73 13.89 2.24 -19.98
N VAL A 74 14.89 2.20 -19.09
CA VAL A 74 16.30 2.18 -19.48
C VAL A 74 16.62 0.87 -20.21
N GLU A 75 16.26 -0.28 -19.65
CA GLU A 75 16.55 -1.58 -20.29
C GLU A 75 15.87 -1.71 -21.66
N ALA A 76 14.61 -1.28 -21.79
CA ALA A 76 13.90 -1.23 -23.08
C ALA A 76 14.60 -0.32 -24.11
N SER A 77 15.14 0.84 -23.69
CA SER A 77 15.87 1.75 -24.59
C SER A 77 17.18 1.17 -25.12
N TRP A 78 17.84 0.29 -24.35
CA TRP A 78 19.03 -0.44 -24.80
C TRP A 78 18.68 -1.52 -25.82
N TRP A 79 17.51 -2.17 -25.69
CA TRP A 79 17.07 -3.21 -26.62
C TRP A 79 16.68 -2.67 -28.00
N GLU A 80 16.01 -1.50 -28.08
CA GLU A 80 15.60 -0.89 -29.37
C GLU A 80 16.77 -0.41 -30.25
N HIS A 81 17.95 -0.15 -29.66
CA HIS A 81 19.16 0.25 -30.41
C HIS A 81 20.10 -0.93 -30.70
N ALA A 82 19.78 -2.13 -30.19
CA ALA A 82 20.54 -3.35 -30.42
C ALA A 82 20.00 -4.17 -31.62
N GLU A 83 18.94 -3.69 -32.29
CA GLU A 83 18.38 -4.21 -33.54
C GLU A 83 18.78 -3.37 -34.77
#